data_AF-A0A1G0MT83-F1
#
_entry.id   AF-A0A1G0MT83-F1
#
_cell.length_a   1.000
_cell.length_b   1.000
_cell.length_c   1.000
_cell.angle_alpha   90.00
_cell.angle_beta   90.00
_cell.angle_gamma   90.00
#
_symmetry.space_group_name_H-M   'P 1'
#
loop_
_entity.id
_entity.type
_entity.pdbx_description
1 polymer ?
#
loop_
_entity_poly.entity_id
_entity_poly.type
_entity_poly.pdbx_seq_one_letter_code
_entity_poly.pdbx_strand_id
1 'polypeptide(L)'
;MKFRYIVKISLIMLVTMFSMAHADNLTPIHLDKKNMIVGCASCHMGMDFSDGGGRYKCVTCHGPSGGGQAFALRGIKFKDITKDFSKNYRHPVFDKRGTHSPREVLPETNPSAPRHADCADCHSAHYVSPGNPYAGLRGKKVGNLVSQITKEYELCYLCHSDSANLPLKSTNKRVEFALTNASFHPIEGEGKNQAVVSLIRPYKEKKSAPNDISVLKCADCHASDDPTSASGPHGSKYQGLLTDNYSTGDGLTESNFAYGICYKCHKRTSILGNESFPSHSRHIAGEGNFKGGGTSCYTCHTSHGSVENRYLIRFNRDFVSESSTGKLKFVEKGTYMFHGECWLTCHGVDHNPKTY
;
A
#
# COMPACT_ATOMS: atom_id res chain seq x y z
N MET A 1 40.83 31.74 -61.10
CA MET A 1 41.07 30.31 -61.44
C MET A 1 41.20 29.54 -60.13
N LYS A 2 40.12 28.94 -59.63
CA LYS A 2 39.84 27.48 -59.69
C LYS A 2 40.98 26.61 -59.16
N PHE A 3 40.80 25.99 -57.99
CA PHE A 3 40.73 24.53 -57.86
C PHE A 3 40.05 24.16 -56.52
N ARG A 4 38.96 23.38 -56.61
CA ARG A 4 38.14 22.90 -55.50
C ARG A 4 38.73 21.58 -55.00
N TYR A 5 39.02 21.46 -53.71
CA TYR A 5 39.18 20.15 -53.06
C TYR A 5 37.82 19.62 -52.66
N ILE A 6 37.53 18.40 -53.11
CA ILE A 6 36.35 17.60 -52.78
C ILE A 6 36.67 16.87 -51.47
N VAL A 7 35.91 17.15 -50.41
CA VAL A 7 35.82 16.26 -49.24
C VAL A 7 34.39 15.75 -49.19
N LYS A 8 34.23 14.44 -49.36
CA LYS A 8 32.95 13.73 -49.27
C LYS A 8 32.44 13.82 -47.82
N ILE A 9 31.31 14.50 -47.63
CA ILE A 9 30.54 14.41 -46.38
C ILE A 9 29.58 13.24 -46.54
N SER A 10 29.88 12.12 -45.89
CA SER A 10 28.92 11.03 -45.68
C SER A 10 27.90 11.47 -44.65
N LEU A 11 26.71 11.84 -45.11
CA LEU A 11 25.55 12.11 -44.26
C LEU A 11 24.97 10.76 -43.80
N ILE A 12 25.36 10.30 -42.61
CA ILE A 12 24.66 9.20 -41.93
C ILE A 12 23.37 9.79 -41.34
N MET A 13 22.24 9.54 -42.01
CA MET A 13 20.92 9.77 -41.45
C MET A 13 20.71 8.79 -40.30
N LEU A 14 20.92 9.26 -39.07
CA LEU A 14 20.50 8.55 -37.87
C LEU A 14 18.97 8.64 -37.77
N VAL A 15 18.26 7.69 -38.37
CA VAL A 15 16.82 7.53 -38.17
C VAL A 15 16.63 7.08 -36.73
N THR A 16 16.31 8.03 -35.85
CA THR A 16 15.80 7.74 -34.51
C THR A 16 14.47 7.01 -34.66
N MET A 17 14.49 5.68 -34.59
CA MET A 17 13.30 4.90 -34.30
C MET A 17 12.85 5.24 -32.89
N PHE A 18 11.96 6.23 -32.78
CA PHE A 18 11.06 6.32 -31.65
C PHE A 18 10.22 5.04 -31.67
N SER A 19 10.52 4.13 -30.75
CA SER A 19 9.67 3.00 -30.44
C SER A 19 8.28 3.55 -30.14
N MET A 20 7.33 3.33 -31.06
CA MET A 20 5.92 3.46 -30.75
C MET A 20 5.64 2.45 -29.64
N ALA A 21 5.51 2.97 -28.41
CA ALA A 21 4.84 2.25 -27.35
C ALA A 21 3.51 1.80 -27.94
N HIS A 22 3.33 0.49 -28.06
CA HIS A 22 2.05 -0.09 -28.38
C HIS A 22 1.14 0.32 -27.23
N ALA A 23 0.35 1.37 -27.44
CA ALA A 23 -0.83 1.60 -26.63
C ALA A 23 -1.74 0.43 -26.98
N ASP A 24 -1.62 -0.67 -26.22
CA ASP A 24 -2.63 -1.72 -26.26
C ASP A 24 -3.96 -1.03 -25.98
N ASN A 25 -4.75 -0.84 -27.04
CA ASN A 25 -6.14 -0.43 -26.97
C ASN A 25 -6.90 -1.58 -26.29
N LEU A 26 -6.71 -1.73 -24.98
CA LEU A 26 -7.49 -2.64 -24.16
C LEU A 26 -8.86 -2.01 -24.00
N THR A 27 -9.80 -2.45 -24.85
CA THR A 27 -11.22 -2.13 -24.72
C THR A 27 -11.63 -2.27 -23.25
N PRO A 28 -12.24 -1.25 -22.62
CA PRO A 28 -12.70 -1.35 -21.25
C PRO A 28 -13.58 -2.58 -21.04
N ILE A 29 -13.36 -3.31 -19.96
CA ILE A 29 -13.89 -4.69 -19.83
C ILE A 29 -15.43 -4.73 -19.81
N HIS A 30 -16.08 -3.68 -19.27
CA HIS A 30 -17.54 -3.56 -19.25
C HIS A 30 -18.13 -2.90 -20.51
N LEU A 31 -17.30 -2.33 -21.39
CA LEU A 31 -17.77 -1.80 -22.69
C LEU A 31 -17.55 -2.78 -23.84
N ASP A 32 -16.78 -3.86 -23.61
CA ASP A 32 -16.63 -4.93 -24.59
C ASP A 32 -17.94 -5.73 -24.73
N LYS A 33 -18.52 -5.72 -25.93
CA LYS A 33 -19.72 -6.49 -26.27
C LYS A 33 -19.52 -8.01 -26.15
N LYS A 34 -18.26 -8.47 -26.15
CA LYS A 34 -17.91 -9.87 -25.85
C LYS A 34 -18.07 -10.23 -24.38
N ASN A 35 -18.16 -9.24 -23.49
CA ASN A 35 -18.40 -9.44 -22.07
C ASN A 35 -19.84 -9.02 -21.70
N MET A 36 -20.34 -7.94 -22.31
CA MET A 36 -21.68 -7.38 -22.08
C MET A 36 -22.56 -7.52 -23.33
N ILE A 37 -23.38 -8.57 -23.39
CA ILE A 37 -24.18 -8.95 -24.58
C ILE A 37 -25.15 -7.85 -24.99
N VAL A 38 -25.79 -7.21 -24.01
CA VAL A 38 -26.76 -6.14 -24.26
C VAL A 38 -26.12 -4.75 -24.18
N GLY A 39 -24.79 -4.68 -24.17
CA GLY A 39 -24.02 -3.44 -24.15
C GLY A 39 -24.36 -2.56 -22.95
N CYS A 40 -24.59 -1.26 -23.18
CA CYS A 40 -24.90 -0.29 -22.13
C CYS A 40 -26.14 -0.69 -21.30
N ALA A 41 -27.10 -1.40 -21.90
CA ALA A 41 -28.30 -1.85 -21.21
C ALA A 41 -27.99 -2.86 -20.08
N SER A 42 -26.81 -3.52 -20.09
CA SER A 42 -26.40 -4.45 -19.02
C SER A 42 -26.31 -3.77 -17.65
N CYS A 43 -26.12 -2.45 -17.63
CA CYS A 43 -26.07 -1.65 -16.41
C CYS A 43 -27.17 -0.58 -16.37
N HIS A 44 -27.46 0.07 -17.50
CA HIS A 44 -28.38 1.23 -17.50
C HIS A 44 -29.87 0.87 -17.60
N MET A 45 -30.23 -0.41 -17.81
CA MET A 45 -31.63 -0.85 -17.82
C MET A 45 -32.04 -1.34 -16.42
N GLY A 46 -32.57 -0.43 -15.60
CA GLY A 46 -33.13 -0.77 -14.28
C GLY A 46 -32.13 -0.75 -13.12
N MET A 47 -30.88 -0.32 -13.33
CA MET A 47 -29.97 0.04 -12.24
C MET A 47 -29.64 1.53 -12.29
N ASP A 48 -29.69 2.18 -11.13
CA ASP A 48 -29.28 3.58 -10.96
C ASP A 48 -27.90 3.61 -10.28
N PHE A 49 -26.88 4.21 -10.88
CA PHE A 49 -25.53 4.30 -10.27
C PHE A 49 -25.26 5.65 -9.58
N SER A 50 -26.29 6.46 -9.34
CA SER A 50 -26.16 7.80 -8.74
C SER A 50 -25.56 7.79 -7.32
N ASP A 51 -25.65 6.67 -6.61
CA ASP A 51 -25.09 6.41 -5.28
C ASP A 51 -23.72 5.69 -5.32
N GLY A 52 -23.01 5.72 -6.45
CA GLY A 52 -21.69 5.07 -6.56
C GLY A 52 -21.73 3.55 -6.75
N GLY A 53 -22.91 3.00 -7.06
CA GLY A 53 -23.12 1.57 -7.31
C GLY A 53 -23.78 0.82 -6.16
N GLY A 54 -23.75 1.39 -4.95
CA GLY A 54 -24.45 0.91 -3.77
C GLY A 54 -24.26 -0.59 -3.46
N ARG A 55 -25.11 -1.14 -2.59
CA ARG A 55 -24.93 -2.50 -2.05
C ARG A 55 -25.18 -3.66 -3.02
N TYR A 56 -25.88 -3.43 -4.14
CA TYR A 56 -26.49 -4.54 -4.90
C TYR A 56 -26.20 -4.56 -6.39
N LYS A 57 -25.74 -3.47 -7.00
CA LYS A 57 -25.68 -3.35 -8.47
C LYS A 57 -24.47 -4.08 -9.02
N CYS A 58 -23.27 -3.71 -8.55
CA CYS A 58 -22.02 -4.37 -8.95
C CYS A 58 -21.99 -5.86 -8.54
N VAL A 59 -22.51 -6.19 -7.35
CA VAL A 59 -22.54 -7.57 -6.83
C VAL A 59 -23.56 -8.48 -7.52
N THR A 60 -24.43 -7.94 -8.38
CA THR A 60 -25.29 -8.78 -9.23
C THR A 60 -24.43 -9.68 -10.13
N CYS A 61 -23.30 -9.16 -10.60
CA CYS A 61 -22.29 -9.92 -11.36
C CYS A 61 -21.11 -10.34 -10.48
N HIS A 62 -20.64 -9.47 -9.59
CA HIS A 62 -19.48 -9.71 -8.71
C HIS A 62 -19.81 -10.35 -7.36
N GLY A 63 -20.95 -11.03 -7.24
CA GLY A 63 -21.41 -11.71 -6.03
C GLY A 63 -21.46 -13.23 -6.16
N PRO A 64 -22.03 -13.95 -5.18
CA PRO A 64 -21.99 -15.41 -5.11
C PRO A 64 -22.71 -16.10 -6.28
N SER A 65 -23.71 -15.44 -6.85
CA SER A 65 -24.44 -15.95 -8.02
C SER A 65 -23.75 -15.67 -9.35
N GLY A 66 -22.64 -14.91 -9.37
CA GLY A 66 -21.78 -14.73 -10.54
C GLY A 66 -22.52 -14.35 -11.83
N GLY A 67 -23.51 -13.45 -11.76
CA GLY A 67 -24.34 -13.08 -12.91
C GLY A 67 -25.59 -13.95 -13.08
N GLY A 68 -26.45 -13.99 -12.06
CA GLY A 68 -27.78 -14.61 -12.13
C GLY A 68 -28.80 -13.91 -13.06
N GLN A 69 -28.35 -13.09 -14.01
CA GLN A 69 -29.22 -12.36 -14.92
C GLN A 69 -28.73 -12.53 -16.37
N ALA A 70 -29.68 -12.66 -17.29
CA ALA A 70 -29.53 -12.96 -18.71
C ALA A 70 -28.74 -11.92 -19.56
N PHE A 71 -27.88 -11.11 -18.95
CA PHE A 71 -27.24 -9.92 -19.53
C PHE A 71 -25.70 -9.96 -19.58
N ALA A 72 -25.07 -10.96 -18.94
CA ALA A 72 -23.63 -11.23 -19.03
C ALA A 72 -23.40 -12.64 -19.63
N LEU A 73 -22.36 -12.81 -20.46
CA LEU A 73 -22.10 -14.06 -21.19
C LEU A 73 -21.85 -15.28 -20.31
N ARG A 74 -22.39 -16.42 -20.74
CA ARG A 74 -22.01 -17.76 -20.27
C ARG A 74 -20.51 -17.97 -20.50
N GLY A 75 -19.76 -18.23 -19.44
CA GLY A 75 -18.33 -18.60 -19.49
C GLY A 75 -17.37 -17.61 -18.83
N ILE A 76 -17.81 -16.39 -18.50
CA ILE A 76 -17.01 -15.47 -17.67
C ILE A 76 -17.16 -15.86 -16.21
N LYS A 77 -16.03 -16.17 -15.57
CA LYS A 77 -16.00 -16.53 -14.15
C LYS A 77 -15.76 -15.27 -13.33
N PHE A 78 -16.82 -14.72 -12.76
CA PHE A 78 -16.72 -13.60 -11.82
C PHE A 78 -16.15 -14.09 -10.49
N LYS A 79 -15.30 -13.26 -9.88
CA LYS A 79 -14.94 -13.45 -8.47
C LYS A 79 -16.03 -12.86 -7.59
N ASP A 80 -16.47 -13.64 -6.61
CA ASP A 80 -17.39 -13.19 -5.57
C ASP A 80 -16.63 -12.32 -4.56
N ILE A 81 -16.90 -11.01 -4.58
CA ILE A 81 -16.27 -10.04 -3.67
C ILE A 81 -17.02 -9.92 -2.34
N THR A 82 -18.23 -10.48 -2.23
CA THR A 82 -19.09 -10.27 -1.05
C THR A 82 -18.53 -10.93 0.20
N LYS A 83 -17.74 -11.99 0.04
CA LYS A 83 -17.04 -12.68 1.13
C LYS A 83 -16.03 -11.80 1.84
N ASP A 84 -15.32 -10.93 1.12
CA ASP A 84 -14.37 -10.01 1.74
C ASP A 84 -15.10 -8.92 2.52
N PHE A 85 -16.20 -8.41 1.96
CA PHE A 85 -17.04 -7.41 2.63
C PHE A 85 -17.89 -7.98 3.79
N SER A 86 -17.90 -9.29 4.03
CA SER A 86 -18.46 -9.86 5.26
C SER A 86 -17.45 -9.95 6.41
N LYS A 87 -16.17 -9.68 6.17
CA LYS A 87 -15.11 -9.74 7.19
C LYS A 87 -15.14 -8.51 8.10
N ASN A 88 -14.58 -8.65 9.30
CA ASN A 88 -14.60 -7.60 10.33
C ASN A 88 -13.83 -6.33 9.93
N TYR A 89 -12.72 -6.49 9.21
CA TYR A 89 -11.91 -5.36 8.74
C TYR A 89 -12.07 -5.25 7.23
N ARG A 90 -12.75 -4.19 6.79
CA ARG A 90 -13.14 -4.01 5.39
C ARG A 90 -13.33 -2.53 5.08
N HIS A 91 -13.30 -2.17 3.80
CA HIS A 91 -13.83 -0.88 3.39
C HIS A 91 -15.37 -0.90 3.51
N PRO A 92 -15.99 0.19 4.00
CA PRO A 92 -17.40 0.21 4.40
C PRO A 92 -18.39 0.32 3.23
N VAL A 93 -18.12 -0.40 2.12
CA VAL A 93 -18.87 -0.32 0.85
C VAL A 93 -20.37 -0.62 1.00
N PHE A 94 -20.73 -1.43 1.99
CA PHE A 94 -22.13 -1.82 2.22
C PHE A 94 -22.72 -1.27 3.51
N ASP A 95 -21.96 -0.45 4.26
CA ASP A 95 -22.31 -0.07 5.62
C ASP A 95 -23.21 1.18 5.66
N LYS A 96 -23.08 2.10 4.70
CA LYS A 96 -23.87 3.34 4.62
C LYS A 96 -24.46 3.54 3.23
N ARG A 97 -25.77 3.76 3.17
CA ARG A 97 -26.48 4.03 1.90
C ARG A 97 -26.70 5.52 1.70
N GLY A 98 -26.67 5.95 0.45
CA GLY A 98 -27.05 7.31 0.04
C GLY A 98 -26.14 8.41 0.59
N THR A 99 -24.93 8.07 1.05
CA THR A 99 -23.94 9.05 1.48
C THR A 99 -23.10 9.55 0.29
N HIS A 100 -22.81 8.66 -0.66
CA HIS A 100 -22.07 9.01 -1.87
C HIS A 100 -22.79 10.08 -2.68
N SER A 101 -22.02 11.05 -3.16
CA SER A 101 -22.48 12.08 -4.06
C SER A 101 -21.48 12.25 -5.19
N PRO A 102 -21.92 12.28 -6.46
CA PRO A 102 -21.04 12.59 -7.59
C PRO A 102 -20.38 13.97 -7.50
N ARG A 103 -20.89 14.85 -6.62
CA ARG A 103 -20.40 16.22 -6.39
C ARG A 103 -19.63 16.38 -5.07
N GLU A 104 -19.33 15.30 -4.37
CA GLU A 104 -18.49 15.35 -3.17
C GLU A 104 -17.14 16.03 -3.48
N VAL A 105 -16.35 16.39 -2.48
CA VAL A 105 -15.01 16.93 -2.70
C VAL A 105 -14.03 16.00 -2.01
N LEU A 106 -13.10 15.45 -2.79
CA LEU A 106 -12.01 14.63 -2.27
C LEU A 106 -10.67 15.36 -2.44
N PRO A 107 -9.76 15.30 -1.45
CA PRO A 107 -9.99 14.81 -0.09
C PRO A 107 -11.09 15.58 0.65
N GLU A 108 -11.81 14.90 1.55
CA GLU A 108 -12.89 15.50 2.34
C GLU A 108 -12.40 16.74 3.10
N THR A 109 -13.19 17.81 3.09
CA THR A 109 -12.86 19.10 3.70
C THR A 109 -13.70 19.39 4.95
N ASN A 110 -14.82 18.71 5.12
CA ASN A 110 -15.67 18.81 6.29
C ASN A 110 -15.30 17.69 7.31
N PRO A 111 -14.75 18.04 8.49
CA PRO A 111 -14.38 17.06 9.50
C PRO A 111 -15.56 16.28 10.08
N SER A 112 -16.79 16.80 9.97
CA SER A 112 -18.02 16.15 10.43
C SER A 112 -18.69 15.29 9.36
N ALA A 113 -18.18 15.28 8.13
CA ALA A 113 -18.78 14.49 7.06
C ALA A 113 -18.68 12.98 7.36
N PRO A 114 -19.77 12.22 7.21
CA PRO A 114 -19.75 10.79 7.45
C PRO A 114 -18.83 10.08 6.47
N ARG A 115 -17.80 9.39 7.00
CA ARG A 115 -16.98 8.49 6.18
C ARG A 115 -17.84 7.39 5.57
N HIS A 116 -17.60 7.11 4.30
CA HIS A 116 -18.17 6.04 3.51
C HIS A 116 -17.15 5.67 2.40
N ALA A 117 -17.44 4.61 1.66
CA ALA A 117 -16.80 4.27 0.41
C ALA A 117 -17.85 3.52 -0.43
N ASP A 118 -17.81 3.61 -1.74
CA ASP A 118 -18.69 2.92 -2.68
C ASP A 118 -17.86 2.35 -3.84
N CYS A 119 -18.47 1.48 -4.66
CA CYS A 119 -17.75 0.82 -5.74
C CYS A 119 -17.12 1.82 -6.71
N ALA A 120 -17.84 2.91 -7.02
CA ALA A 120 -17.41 3.96 -7.95
C ALA A 120 -16.27 4.84 -7.44
N ASP A 121 -16.01 4.83 -6.12
CA ASP A 121 -14.92 5.63 -5.54
C ASP A 121 -13.56 5.05 -5.93
N CYS A 122 -13.49 3.73 -6.10
CA CYS A 122 -12.27 2.99 -6.41
C CYS A 122 -12.27 2.37 -7.81
N HIS A 123 -13.44 2.20 -8.44
CA HIS A 123 -13.58 1.60 -9.77
C HIS A 123 -14.39 2.48 -10.71
N SER A 124 -14.06 2.41 -12.00
CA SER A 124 -14.82 3.07 -13.05
C SER A 124 -15.23 2.04 -14.08
N ALA A 125 -16.52 1.66 -14.07
CA ALA A 125 -17.03 0.60 -14.93
C ALA A 125 -16.79 0.89 -16.42
N HIS A 126 -16.92 2.15 -16.84
CA HIS A 126 -16.78 2.54 -18.25
C HIS A 126 -15.36 2.47 -18.80
N TYR A 127 -14.34 2.67 -17.95
CA TYR A 127 -12.97 2.88 -18.46
C TYR A 127 -11.96 1.86 -17.94
N VAL A 128 -12.29 1.13 -16.87
CA VAL A 128 -11.40 0.12 -16.28
C VAL A 128 -11.00 -0.95 -17.29
N SER A 129 -9.71 -1.25 -17.35
CA SER A 129 -9.14 -2.34 -18.14
C SER A 129 -8.05 -3.06 -17.34
N PRO A 130 -7.63 -4.27 -17.75
CA PRO A 130 -6.54 -4.98 -17.08
C PRO A 130 -5.22 -4.19 -17.03
N GLY A 131 -4.95 -3.36 -18.05
CA GLY A 131 -3.72 -2.55 -18.13
C GLY A 131 -3.82 -1.22 -17.39
N ASN A 132 -5.02 -0.72 -17.12
CA ASN A 132 -5.23 0.51 -16.36
C ASN A 132 -6.48 0.40 -15.46
N PRO A 133 -6.33 -0.10 -14.22
CA PRO A 133 -7.45 -0.27 -13.31
C PRO A 133 -8.02 1.06 -12.77
N TYR A 134 -7.28 2.17 -12.92
CA TYR A 134 -7.65 3.49 -12.39
C TYR A 134 -8.27 4.42 -13.44
N ALA A 135 -8.41 3.94 -14.67
CA ALA A 135 -8.94 4.73 -15.78
C ALA A 135 -10.37 5.23 -15.47
N GLY A 136 -10.61 6.52 -15.69
CA GLY A 136 -11.92 7.14 -15.48
C GLY A 136 -12.31 7.38 -14.01
N LEU A 137 -11.42 7.06 -13.06
CA LEU A 137 -11.61 7.51 -11.68
C LEU A 137 -11.50 9.02 -11.58
N ARG A 138 -12.11 9.55 -10.52
CA ARG A 138 -11.95 10.95 -10.16
C ARG A 138 -10.46 11.24 -9.94
N GLY A 139 -9.97 12.28 -10.59
CA GLY A 139 -8.58 12.68 -10.47
C GLY A 139 -8.19 13.16 -9.07
N LYS A 140 -6.89 13.20 -8.81
CA LYS A 140 -6.29 13.80 -7.62
C LYS A 140 -6.06 15.30 -7.82
N LYS A 141 -6.09 16.09 -6.75
CA LYS A 141 -5.70 17.51 -6.78
C LYS A 141 -4.18 17.65 -6.81
N VAL A 142 -3.68 18.53 -7.68
CA VAL A 142 -2.27 18.95 -7.76
C VAL A 142 -2.26 20.47 -7.86
N GLY A 143 -2.09 21.15 -6.72
CA GLY A 143 -2.37 22.58 -6.63
C GLY A 143 -3.83 22.87 -6.99
N ASN A 144 -4.05 23.79 -7.93
CA ASN A 144 -5.39 24.15 -8.42
C ASN A 144 -5.89 23.27 -9.59
N LEU A 145 -5.10 22.27 -10.02
CA LEU A 145 -5.44 21.40 -11.13
C LEU A 145 -5.88 20.03 -10.63
N VAL A 146 -6.68 19.34 -11.45
CA VAL A 146 -7.05 17.93 -11.24
C VAL A 146 -6.26 17.09 -12.25
N SER A 147 -5.51 16.12 -11.75
CA SER A 147 -4.73 15.16 -12.54
C SER A 147 -5.35 13.77 -12.44
N GLN A 148 -5.19 12.94 -13.46
CA GLN A 148 -5.59 11.54 -13.40
C GLN A 148 -4.81 10.77 -12.33
N ILE A 149 -5.45 9.72 -11.80
CA ILE A 149 -4.83 8.71 -10.95
C ILE A 149 -4.12 7.69 -11.85
N THR A 150 -2.86 7.44 -11.55
CA THR A 150 -2.00 6.50 -12.28
C THR A 150 -1.31 5.49 -11.36
N LYS A 151 -1.30 5.74 -10.04
CA LYS A 151 -0.73 4.87 -9.01
C LYS A 151 -1.76 4.58 -7.94
N GLU A 152 -1.66 3.40 -7.31
CA GLU A 152 -2.62 2.96 -6.29
C GLU A 152 -2.69 3.92 -5.09
N TYR A 153 -1.54 4.37 -4.59
CA TYR A 153 -1.51 5.24 -3.41
C TYR A 153 -2.23 6.57 -3.65
N GLU A 154 -2.24 7.07 -4.89
CA GLU A 154 -2.92 8.31 -5.26
C GLU A 154 -4.44 8.20 -5.07
N LEU A 155 -4.99 7.03 -5.39
CA LEU A 155 -6.39 6.70 -5.12
C LEU A 155 -6.64 6.63 -3.61
N CYS A 156 -5.82 5.86 -2.88
CA CYS A 156 -5.98 5.71 -1.43
C CYS A 156 -5.91 7.07 -0.71
N TYR A 157 -5.08 7.99 -1.20
CA TYR A 157 -4.88 9.31 -0.61
C TYR A 157 -6.09 10.23 -0.74
N LEU A 158 -7.04 9.95 -1.63
CA LEU A 158 -8.31 10.68 -1.64
C LEU A 158 -9.05 10.59 -0.29
N CYS A 159 -8.84 9.51 0.47
CA CYS A 159 -9.53 9.26 1.74
C CYS A 159 -8.59 9.08 2.95
N HIS A 160 -7.34 8.64 2.73
CA HIS A 160 -6.40 8.26 3.79
C HIS A 160 -5.24 9.26 3.99
N SER A 161 -5.23 10.38 3.27
CA SER A 161 -4.21 11.42 3.43
C SER A 161 -4.75 12.70 4.07
N ASP A 162 -5.04 13.72 3.27
CA ASP A 162 -5.36 15.07 3.71
C ASP A 162 -6.86 15.28 4.07
N SER A 163 -7.65 14.20 4.15
CA SER A 163 -9.08 14.27 4.48
C SER A 163 -9.29 14.82 5.90
N ALA A 164 -10.11 15.85 6.05
CA ALA A 164 -10.40 16.49 7.34
C ALA A 164 -11.10 15.56 8.35
N ASN A 165 -11.79 14.53 7.87
CA ASN A 165 -12.52 13.55 8.68
C ASN A 165 -11.73 12.24 8.89
N LEU A 166 -10.39 12.29 8.95
CA LEU A 166 -9.59 11.12 9.34
C LEU A 166 -10.02 10.59 10.73
N PRO A 167 -10.04 9.26 10.95
CA PRO A 167 -10.28 8.70 12.28
C PRO A 167 -9.27 9.22 13.31
N LEU A 168 -9.69 9.42 14.56
CA LEU A 168 -8.89 10.05 15.62
C LEU A 168 -7.48 9.47 15.83
N LYS A 169 -7.31 8.15 15.68
CA LYS A 169 -6.01 7.46 15.84
C LYS A 169 -5.27 7.26 14.50
N SER A 170 -5.81 7.77 13.40
CA SER A 170 -5.18 7.71 12.09
C SER A 170 -4.34 8.95 11.85
N THR A 171 -3.17 8.74 11.27
CA THR A 171 -2.30 9.79 10.75
C THR A 171 -2.50 9.95 9.24
N ASN A 172 -1.99 11.05 8.68
CA ASN A 172 -1.99 11.28 7.24
C ASN A 172 -1.00 10.35 6.55
N LYS A 173 -1.48 9.41 5.71
CA LYS A 173 -0.60 8.42 5.06
C LYS A 173 0.39 9.04 4.09
N ARG A 174 0.02 10.13 3.39
CA ARG A 174 0.95 10.85 2.50
C ARG A 174 2.14 11.41 3.27
N VAL A 175 1.90 11.93 4.48
CA VAL A 175 2.99 12.43 5.33
C VAL A 175 3.89 11.30 5.81
N GLU A 176 3.32 10.13 6.14
CA GLU A 176 4.13 8.98 6.60
C GLU A 176 5.00 8.38 5.49
N PHE A 177 4.53 8.36 4.24
CA PHE A 177 5.27 7.82 3.10
C PHE A 177 6.09 8.83 2.31
N ALA A 178 6.11 10.09 2.74
CA ALA A 178 6.81 11.16 2.05
C ALA A 178 8.29 10.79 1.82
N LEU A 179 8.74 10.91 0.57
CA LEU A 179 10.14 10.59 0.20
C LEU A 179 11.17 11.47 0.91
N THR A 180 10.75 12.56 1.55
CA THR A 180 11.59 13.42 2.38
C THR A 180 11.88 12.82 3.75
N ASN A 181 11.07 11.90 4.26
CA ASN A 181 11.24 11.27 5.57
C ASN A 181 12.57 10.51 5.70
N ALA A 182 13.12 10.43 6.91
CA ALA A 182 14.38 9.71 7.16
C ALA A 182 14.29 8.22 6.75
N SER A 183 13.12 7.60 6.91
CA SER A 183 12.82 6.28 6.35
C SER A 183 11.33 6.07 6.07
N PHE A 184 11.03 5.17 5.13
CA PHE A 184 9.68 4.80 4.73
C PHE A 184 9.71 3.44 4.02
N HIS A 185 8.60 2.70 4.09
CA HIS A 185 8.34 1.62 3.14
C HIS A 185 8.05 2.23 1.77
N PRO A 186 8.58 1.65 0.68
CA PRO A 186 8.64 2.31 -0.62
C PRO A 186 7.29 2.26 -1.35
N ILE A 187 6.35 3.15 -1.00
CA ILE A 187 5.03 3.24 -1.66
C ILE A 187 5.00 4.32 -2.75
N GLU A 188 5.49 5.52 -2.43
CA GLU A 188 5.55 6.63 -3.40
C GLU A 188 6.75 6.54 -4.36
N GLY A 189 7.78 5.79 -3.96
CA GLY A 189 9.03 5.65 -4.68
C GLY A 189 10.01 4.73 -3.94
N GLU A 190 11.16 4.46 -4.56
CA GLU A 190 12.15 3.53 -4.01
C GLU A 190 12.70 4.00 -2.65
N GLY A 191 13.06 3.02 -1.81
CA GLY A 191 13.60 3.27 -0.49
C GLY A 191 14.93 4.04 -0.51
N LYS A 192 15.22 4.73 0.60
CA LYS A 192 16.48 5.48 0.79
C LYS A 192 17.69 4.61 1.14
N ASN A 193 17.47 3.50 1.84
CA ASN A 193 18.55 2.64 2.29
C ASN A 193 19.17 1.91 1.10
N GLN A 194 20.51 1.87 1.06
CA GLN A 194 21.26 1.16 0.02
C GLN A 194 21.36 -0.34 0.28
N ALA A 195 21.19 -0.76 1.53
CA ALA A 195 21.18 -2.15 1.94
C ALA A 195 20.14 -2.39 3.05
N VAL A 196 19.33 -3.42 2.87
CA VAL A 196 18.33 -3.96 3.79
C VAL A 196 18.53 -5.47 3.81
N VAL A 197 19.41 -5.92 4.72
CA VAL A 197 19.96 -7.28 4.78
C VAL A 197 18.89 -8.37 4.76
N SER A 198 17.75 -8.11 5.39
CA SER A 198 16.69 -9.09 5.53
C SER A 198 15.76 -9.21 4.31
N LEU A 199 15.87 -8.40 3.25
CA LEU A 199 14.94 -8.53 2.12
C LEU A 199 15.07 -9.90 1.41
N ILE A 200 13.93 -10.57 1.20
CA ILE A 200 13.86 -11.77 0.37
C ILE A 200 13.60 -11.40 -1.09
N ARG A 201 14.08 -12.23 -2.02
CA ARG A 201 13.72 -12.07 -3.44
C ARG A 201 12.19 -12.25 -3.61
N PRO A 202 11.54 -11.48 -4.51
CA PRO A 202 12.12 -10.51 -5.45
C PRO A 202 12.28 -9.08 -4.92
N TYR A 203 12.06 -8.83 -3.62
CA TYR A 203 12.16 -7.50 -3.04
C TYR A 203 13.62 -7.02 -2.97
N LYS A 204 13.81 -5.75 -3.35
CA LYS A 204 15.13 -5.10 -3.43
C LYS A 204 15.01 -3.63 -3.07
N GLU A 205 16.10 -3.03 -2.64
CA GLU A 205 16.20 -1.60 -2.30
C GLU A 205 16.04 -0.73 -3.56
N LYS A 206 16.54 -1.24 -4.69
CA LYS A 206 16.56 -0.58 -6.00
C LYS A 206 16.18 -1.57 -7.09
N LYS A 207 15.46 -1.10 -8.09
CA LYS A 207 15.10 -1.89 -9.27
C LYS A 207 16.30 -1.97 -10.20
N SER A 208 17.06 -3.06 -10.08
CA SER A 208 18.23 -3.33 -10.92
C SER A 208 17.92 -4.30 -12.06
N ALA A 209 16.91 -5.14 -11.90
CA ALA A 209 16.43 -6.11 -12.89
C ALA A 209 14.91 -5.98 -13.10
N PRO A 210 14.36 -6.48 -14.24
CA PRO A 210 12.94 -6.38 -14.55
C PRO A 210 12.00 -6.92 -13.47
N ASN A 211 12.40 -8.01 -12.82
CA ASN A 211 11.62 -8.72 -11.80
C ASN A 211 11.84 -8.20 -10.38
N ASP A 212 12.76 -7.24 -10.16
CA ASP A 212 12.97 -6.66 -8.84
C ASP A 212 11.76 -5.81 -8.43
N ILE A 213 11.36 -5.95 -7.17
CA ILE A 213 10.33 -5.12 -6.54
C ILE A 213 11.00 -4.17 -5.55
N SER A 214 11.13 -2.90 -5.94
CA SER A 214 11.66 -1.82 -5.09
C SER A 214 10.64 -0.77 -4.69
N VAL A 215 9.41 -0.88 -5.22
CA VAL A 215 8.25 -0.07 -4.88
C VAL A 215 7.08 -1.01 -4.66
N LEU A 216 6.45 -0.88 -3.51
CA LEU A 216 5.28 -1.61 -3.05
C LEU A 216 4.00 -0.86 -3.42
N LYS A 217 2.90 -1.60 -3.41
CA LYS A 217 1.54 -1.12 -3.45
C LYS A 217 0.94 -1.16 -2.05
N CYS A 218 -0.04 -0.29 -1.77
CA CYS A 218 -0.82 -0.36 -0.54
C CYS A 218 -1.43 -1.77 -0.38
N ALA A 219 -1.93 -2.34 -1.48
CA ALA A 219 -2.55 -3.67 -1.50
C ALA A 219 -1.58 -4.85 -1.27
N ASP A 220 -0.26 -4.65 -1.33
CA ASP A 220 0.70 -5.71 -0.98
C ASP A 220 0.64 -6.04 0.53
N CYS A 221 0.19 -5.08 1.33
CA CYS A 221 -0.03 -5.18 2.77
C CYS A 221 -1.53 -5.17 3.14
N HIS A 222 -2.32 -4.33 2.48
CA HIS A 222 -3.74 -4.11 2.76
C HIS A 222 -4.64 -4.76 1.70
N ALA A 223 -4.89 -6.05 1.83
CA ALA A 223 -5.81 -6.78 0.97
C ALA A 223 -6.39 -7.99 1.71
N SER A 224 -7.14 -8.82 0.99
CA SER A 224 -7.70 -10.04 1.54
C SER A 224 -6.61 -10.97 2.09
N ASP A 225 -6.90 -11.57 3.24
CA ASP A 225 -6.10 -12.66 3.81
C ASP A 225 -6.28 -13.99 3.05
N ASP A 226 -7.23 -14.05 2.12
CA ASP A 226 -7.45 -15.19 1.25
C ASP A 226 -6.84 -14.90 -0.14
N PRO A 227 -5.78 -15.63 -0.56
CA PRO A 227 -5.12 -15.40 -1.85
C PRO A 227 -6.00 -15.72 -3.06
N THR A 228 -7.12 -16.43 -2.87
CA THR A 228 -8.05 -16.76 -3.94
C THR A 228 -9.09 -15.65 -4.19
N SER A 229 -9.27 -14.75 -3.22
CA SER A 229 -10.22 -13.64 -3.28
C SER A 229 -9.89 -12.62 -4.38
N ALA A 230 -10.81 -11.68 -4.63
CA ALA A 230 -10.58 -10.64 -5.63
C ALA A 230 -9.44 -9.72 -5.20
N SER A 231 -8.62 -9.30 -6.15
CA SER A 231 -7.52 -8.36 -5.89
C SER A 231 -8.07 -7.02 -5.43
N GLY A 232 -7.34 -6.38 -4.52
CA GLY A 232 -7.68 -5.07 -3.96
C GLY A 232 -8.11 -5.13 -2.49
N PRO A 233 -8.24 -3.96 -1.83
CA PRO A 233 -8.44 -3.85 -0.40
C PRO A 233 -9.91 -4.01 0.03
N HIS A 234 -10.59 -5.10 -0.33
CA HIS A 234 -12.01 -5.26 0.03
C HIS A 234 -12.22 -5.54 1.53
N GLY A 235 -11.59 -6.60 2.04
CA GLY A 235 -11.66 -6.97 3.45
C GLY A 235 -10.76 -8.13 3.84
N SER A 236 -10.41 -8.20 5.12
CA SER A 236 -9.56 -9.20 5.75
C SER A 236 -10.04 -9.56 7.15
N LYS A 237 -9.71 -10.76 7.64
CA LYS A 237 -9.90 -11.12 9.05
C LYS A 237 -8.90 -10.44 10.00
N TYR A 238 -7.80 -9.90 9.48
CA TYR A 238 -6.76 -9.25 10.27
C TYR A 238 -6.97 -7.74 10.38
N GLN A 239 -6.74 -7.20 11.58
CA GLN A 239 -6.95 -5.79 11.89
C GLN A 239 -6.14 -4.88 10.96
N GLY A 240 -6.75 -3.81 10.48
CA GLY A 240 -6.12 -2.92 9.51
C GLY A 240 -6.24 -3.42 8.07
N LEU A 241 -7.11 -4.41 7.82
CA LEU A 241 -7.36 -4.94 6.47
C LEU A 241 -6.11 -5.62 5.89
N LEU A 242 -5.33 -6.29 6.76
CA LEU A 242 -4.01 -6.81 6.42
C LEU A 242 -4.06 -8.17 5.73
N THR A 243 -3.17 -8.43 4.78
CA THR A 243 -3.11 -9.73 4.09
C THR A 243 -2.65 -10.90 4.98
N ASP A 244 -2.04 -10.59 6.12
CA ASP A 244 -1.55 -11.58 7.07
C ASP A 244 -1.54 -10.97 8.48
N ASN A 245 -1.35 -11.80 9.50
CA ASN A 245 -1.40 -11.36 10.88
C ASN A 245 -0.22 -10.43 11.24
N TYR A 246 -0.52 -9.44 12.07
CA TYR A 246 0.46 -8.52 12.64
C TYR A 246 0.10 -8.21 14.08
N SER A 247 0.79 -8.91 14.99
CA SER A 247 0.60 -8.77 16.41
C SER A 247 1.35 -7.55 16.93
N THR A 248 0.63 -6.52 17.39
CA THR A 248 1.23 -5.27 17.91
C THR A 248 1.34 -5.22 19.44
N GLY A 249 0.83 -6.25 20.13
CA GLY A 249 0.88 -6.35 21.58
C GLY A 249 2.29 -6.70 22.10
N ASP A 250 2.57 -6.26 23.31
CA ASP A 250 3.85 -6.49 23.98
C ASP A 250 3.87 -7.84 24.73
N GLY A 251 5.06 -8.42 24.90
CA GLY A 251 5.25 -9.73 25.55
C GLY A 251 4.74 -10.94 24.74
N LEU A 252 4.33 -10.75 23.49
CA LEU A 252 3.81 -11.80 22.63
C LEU A 252 4.95 -12.67 22.08
N THR A 253 4.72 -13.98 22.01
CA THR A 253 5.69 -14.91 21.43
C THR A 253 5.86 -14.66 19.94
N GLU A 254 7.11 -14.42 19.54
CA GLU A 254 7.50 -14.31 18.13
C GLU A 254 7.22 -15.62 17.37
N SER A 255 6.61 -15.51 16.20
CA SER A 255 6.40 -16.63 15.28
C SER A 255 6.16 -16.14 13.86
N ASN A 256 6.24 -17.05 12.88
CA ASN A 256 5.84 -16.77 11.50
C ASN A 256 4.41 -16.20 11.40
N PHE A 257 3.51 -16.64 12.29
CA PHE A 257 2.15 -16.13 12.33
C PHE A 257 2.08 -14.75 13.00
N ALA A 258 2.79 -14.51 14.11
CA ALA A 258 2.71 -13.23 14.83
C ALA A 258 3.10 -12.03 13.95
N TYR A 259 4.10 -12.18 13.08
CA TYR A 259 4.62 -11.12 12.21
C TYR A 259 4.56 -11.48 10.73
N GLY A 260 3.56 -12.27 10.33
CA GLY A 260 3.42 -12.82 8.98
C GLY A 260 3.54 -11.76 7.88
N ILE A 261 2.93 -10.59 8.09
CA ILE A 261 3.01 -9.49 7.11
C ILE A 261 4.45 -9.02 6.87
N CYS A 262 5.26 -8.91 7.91
CA CYS A 262 6.66 -8.50 7.80
C CYS A 262 7.46 -9.56 7.06
N TYR A 263 7.19 -10.84 7.36
CA TYR A 263 7.90 -11.96 6.77
C TYR A 263 7.55 -12.24 5.31
N LYS A 264 6.51 -11.60 4.75
CA LYS A 264 6.27 -11.59 3.29
C LYS A 264 7.42 -10.95 2.52
N CYS A 265 8.14 -9.99 3.11
CA CYS A 265 9.24 -9.26 2.47
C CYS A 265 10.58 -9.43 3.18
N HIS A 266 10.56 -9.74 4.48
CA HIS A 266 11.75 -9.88 5.30
C HIS A 266 12.01 -11.33 5.73
N LYS A 267 13.26 -11.76 5.64
CA LYS A 267 13.73 -13.08 6.00
C LYS A 267 13.81 -13.20 7.53
N ARG A 268 12.88 -13.96 8.11
CA ARG A 268 12.84 -14.21 9.56
C ARG A 268 14.18 -14.67 10.13
N THR A 269 14.89 -15.58 9.45
CA THR A 269 16.18 -16.07 9.94
C THR A 269 17.29 -15.01 9.93
N SER A 270 17.24 -14.03 9.03
CA SER A 270 18.17 -12.89 9.03
C SER A 270 17.91 -11.97 10.24
N ILE A 271 16.62 -11.69 10.51
CA ILE A 271 16.19 -10.87 11.65
C ILE A 271 16.59 -11.53 12.97
N LEU A 272 16.24 -12.80 13.16
CA LEU A 272 16.55 -13.53 14.40
C LEU A 272 18.03 -13.93 14.51
N GLY A 273 18.76 -13.91 13.40
CA GLY A 273 20.20 -14.08 13.35
C GLY A 273 20.98 -12.81 13.75
N ASN A 274 20.31 -11.72 14.10
CA ASN A 274 20.91 -10.43 14.46
C ASN A 274 21.75 -9.80 13.34
N GLU A 275 21.52 -10.15 12.08
CA GLU A 275 22.38 -9.74 10.95
C GLU A 275 22.35 -8.24 10.67
N SER A 276 21.27 -7.56 11.04
CA SER A 276 21.04 -6.13 10.80
C SER A 276 20.97 -5.28 12.07
N PHE A 277 21.01 -5.92 13.25
CA PHE A 277 20.97 -5.23 14.53
C PHE A 277 21.41 -6.21 15.63
N PRO A 278 22.47 -5.91 16.40
CA PRO A 278 22.91 -6.80 17.47
C PRO A 278 21.84 -7.00 18.53
N SER A 279 21.67 -8.25 18.97
CA SER A 279 20.62 -8.65 19.94
C SER A 279 19.17 -8.35 19.50
N HIS A 280 18.90 -8.27 18.19
CA HIS A 280 17.54 -8.15 17.67
C HIS A 280 16.60 -9.27 18.15
N SER A 281 17.06 -10.52 18.08
CA SER A 281 16.31 -11.69 18.53
C SER A 281 16.00 -11.63 20.02
N ARG A 282 16.92 -11.13 20.84
CA ARG A 282 16.68 -10.92 22.27
C ARG A 282 15.51 -9.97 22.50
N HIS A 283 15.43 -8.87 21.77
CA HIS A 283 14.33 -7.93 21.93
C HIS A 283 12.99 -8.51 21.47
N ILE A 284 12.94 -9.26 20.36
CA ILE A 284 11.68 -9.74 19.77
C ILE A 284 11.22 -11.08 20.35
N ALA A 285 12.13 -12.02 20.60
CA ALA A 285 11.81 -13.33 21.17
C ALA A 285 11.80 -13.30 22.71
N GLY A 286 12.51 -12.34 23.31
CA GLY A 286 12.72 -12.26 24.75
C GLY A 286 13.84 -13.16 25.25
N GLU A 287 14.13 -13.06 26.55
CA GLU A 287 14.97 -14.00 27.29
C GLU A 287 14.13 -14.61 28.41
N GLY A 288 14.23 -15.92 28.65
CA GLY A 288 13.45 -16.59 29.70
C GLY A 288 13.63 -16.04 31.12
N ASN A 289 14.69 -15.25 31.36
CA ASN A 289 14.98 -14.60 32.63
C ASN A 289 14.51 -13.13 32.71
N PHE A 290 14.07 -12.54 31.60
CA PHE A 290 13.38 -11.25 31.61
C PHE A 290 11.91 -11.50 31.99
N LYS A 291 11.36 -10.72 32.93
CA LYS A 291 9.99 -10.91 33.48
C LYS A 291 8.84 -10.72 32.47
N GLY A 292 9.13 -10.67 31.16
CA GLY A 292 8.16 -10.63 30.08
C GLY A 292 8.74 -11.30 28.83
N GLY A 293 7.86 -11.81 27.96
CA GLY A 293 8.23 -12.24 26.61
C GLY A 293 8.86 -11.10 25.81
N GLY A 294 9.33 -11.38 24.59
CA GLY A 294 9.86 -10.34 23.72
C GLY A 294 8.81 -9.29 23.31
N THR A 295 9.29 -8.17 22.78
CA THR A 295 8.45 -7.05 22.36
C THR A 295 8.08 -7.13 20.88
N SER A 296 6.99 -6.45 20.51
CA SER A 296 6.52 -6.41 19.12
C SER A 296 7.46 -5.62 18.22
N CYS A 297 7.54 -5.97 16.93
CA CYS A 297 8.14 -5.12 15.92
C CYS A 297 7.52 -3.71 15.95
N TYR A 298 6.22 -3.58 16.27
CA TYR A 298 5.51 -2.31 16.40
C TYR A 298 6.04 -1.42 17.54
N THR A 299 6.70 -2.00 18.54
CA THR A 299 7.26 -1.25 19.67
C THR A 299 8.41 -0.36 19.23
N CYS A 300 9.21 -0.79 18.25
CA CYS A 300 10.38 -0.07 17.77
C CYS A 300 10.18 0.52 16.37
N HIS A 301 9.43 -0.16 15.51
CA HIS A 301 9.27 0.18 14.10
C HIS A 301 7.85 0.64 13.78
N THR A 302 7.75 1.70 12.96
CA THR A 302 6.51 2.05 12.29
C THR A 302 6.36 1.27 10.98
N SER A 303 5.15 0.84 10.67
CA SER A 303 4.86 0.09 9.43
C SER A 303 4.86 0.96 8.17
N HIS A 304 4.93 2.29 8.27
CA HIS A 304 4.87 3.18 7.10
C HIS A 304 6.12 4.02 6.93
N GLY A 305 6.39 4.98 7.82
CA GLY A 305 7.58 5.80 7.73
C GLY A 305 7.83 6.69 8.94
N SER A 306 9.10 7.01 9.12
CA SER A 306 9.62 7.78 10.24
C SER A 306 10.27 9.06 9.71
N VAL A 307 9.78 10.20 10.18
CA VAL A 307 10.33 11.52 9.85
C VAL A 307 11.73 11.66 10.42
N GLU A 308 11.96 11.12 11.61
CA GLU A 308 13.14 11.41 12.43
C GLU A 308 14.28 10.39 12.23
N ASN A 309 13.96 9.11 12.15
CA ASN A 309 14.98 8.06 12.20
C ASN A 309 14.98 7.21 10.94
N ARG A 310 16.16 6.67 10.62
CA ARG A 310 16.31 5.63 9.60
C ARG A 310 15.72 4.30 10.09
N TYR A 311 15.65 3.32 9.19
CA TYR A 311 15.24 1.93 9.49
C TYR A 311 13.84 1.80 10.09
N LEU A 312 12.94 2.74 9.76
CA LEU A 312 11.57 2.81 10.25
C LEU A 312 11.46 2.92 11.77
N ILE A 313 12.52 3.35 12.45
CA ILE A 313 12.51 3.44 13.92
C ILE A 313 11.59 4.60 14.34
N ARG A 314 10.55 4.27 15.10
CA ARG A 314 9.63 5.20 15.74
C ARG A 314 9.02 4.48 16.95
N PHE A 315 9.57 4.75 18.13
CA PHE A 315 9.20 4.03 19.35
C PHE A 315 7.73 4.23 19.73
N ASN A 316 7.04 3.14 20.05
CA ASN A 316 5.69 3.19 20.59
C ASN A 316 5.74 3.65 22.05
N ARG A 317 5.15 4.81 22.33
CA ARG A 317 5.12 5.44 23.67
C ARG A 317 4.22 4.68 24.67
N ASP A 318 3.43 3.71 24.22
CA ASP A 318 2.68 2.82 25.11
C ASP A 318 3.60 1.87 25.89
N PHE A 319 4.77 1.54 25.34
CA PHE A 319 5.71 0.57 25.92
C PHE A 319 7.11 1.13 26.18
N VAL A 320 7.47 2.22 25.49
CA VAL A 320 8.79 2.85 25.58
C VAL A 320 8.67 4.24 26.19
N SER A 321 9.48 4.52 27.21
CA SER A 321 9.58 5.82 27.87
C SER A 321 10.97 6.42 27.72
N GLU A 322 11.13 7.65 28.19
CA GLU A 322 12.43 8.34 28.17
C GLU A 322 13.46 7.62 29.04
N SER A 323 14.72 7.71 28.64
CA SER A 323 15.85 7.23 29.45
C SER A 323 15.97 8.00 30.77
N SER A 324 16.84 7.54 31.66
CA SER A 324 17.15 8.23 32.92
C SER A 324 17.67 9.67 32.74
N THR A 325 18.09 10.06 31.53
CA THR A 325 18.49 11.45 31.20
C THR A 325 17.43 12.24 30.43
N GLY A 326 16.18 11.75 30.36
CA GLY A 326 15.07 12.44 29.69
C GLY A 326 15.15 12.41 28.16
N LYS A 327 15.87 11.44 27.57
CA LYS A 327 16.01 11.32 26.11
C LYS A 327 15.19 10.14 25.60
N LEU A 328 14.53 10.32 24.45
CA LEU A 328 13.93 9.23 23.67
C LEU A 328 14.37 9.33 22.21
N LYS A 329 15.42 8.60 21.82
CA LYS A 329 15.91 8.58 20.43
C LYS A 329 16.79 7.40 20.11
N PHE A 330 16.90 7.12 18.81
CA PHE A 330 17.94 6.28 18.24
C PHE A 330 18.99 7.16 17.56
N VAL A 331 20.27 6.88 17.78
CA VAL A 331 21.38 7.57 17.14
C VAL A 331 22.17 6.56 16.34
N GLU A 332 22.11 6.64 15.01
CA GLU A 332 22.91 5.79 14.14
C GLU A 332 24.42 6.04 14.34
N LYS A 333 25.20 4.97 14.43
CA LYS A 333 26.67 5.00 14.57
C LYS A 333 27.30 4.20 13.44
N GLY A 334 27.53 4.85 12.30
CA GLY A 334 28.17 4.23 11.14
C GLY A 334 27.19 3.47 10.26
N THR A 335 27.03 3.97 9.03
CA THR A 335 26.01 3.51 8.07
C THR A 335 26.28 2.13 7.47
N TYR A 336 27.51 1.62 7.56
CA TYR A 336 27.94 0.37 6.95
C TYR A 336 27.98 -0.82 7.91
N MET A 337 27.88 -0.58 9.22
CA MET A 337 28.04 -1.61 10.24
C MET A 337 26.76 -1.91 11.03
N PHE A 338 25.64 -1.31 10.66
CA PHE A 338 24.34 -1.49 11.33
C PHE A 338 24.40 -1.27 12.85
N HIS A 339 25.19 -0.29 13.29
CA HIS A 339 25.35 0.07 14.69
C HIS A 339 24.58 1.33 15.06
N GLY A 340 24.18 1.41 16.32
CA GLY A 340 23.53 2.58 16.85
C GLY A 340 23.42 2.59 18.36
N GLU A 341 23.05 3.75 18.90
CA GLU A 341 22.82 3.96 20.32
C GLU A 341 21.35 4.25 20.57
N CYS A 342 20.76 3.52 21.50
CA CYS A 342 19.42 3.81 22.00
C CYS A 342 19.50 4.66 23.27
N TRP A 343 18.69 5.70 23.31
CA TRP A 343 18.41 6.54 24.47
C TRP A 343 16.92 6.36 24.80
N LEU A 344 16.57 5.42 25.66
CA LEU A 344 15.18 5.08 26.01
C LEU A 344 15.12 4.18 27.26
N THR A 345 13.97 4.09 27.91
CA THR A 345 13.67 3.04 28.89
C THR A 345 12.63 2.08 28.31
N CYS A 346 12.90 0.77 28.39
CA CYS A 346 11.98 -0.27 27.91
C CYS A 346 12.09 -1.52 28.80
N HIS A 347 10.95 -2.07 29.23
CA HIS A 347 10.87 -3.22 30.15
C HIS A 347 11.76 -3.11 31.40
N GLY A 348 11.85 -1.92 31.99
CA GLY A 348 12.67 -1.67 33.18
C GLY A 348 14.18 -1.60 32.93
N VAL A 349 14.61 -1.66 31.67
CA VAL A 349 16.01 -1.43 31.26
C VAL A 349 16.15 0.00 30.78
N ASP A 350 17.10 0.72 31.37
CA ASP A 350 17.52 2.05 30.90
C ASP A 350 18.63 1.91 29.85
N HIS A 351 18.40 2.42 28.66
CA HIS A 351 19.35 2.48 27.56
C HIS A 351 19.85 3.93 27.48
N ASN A 352 21.06 4.23 27.97
CA ASN A 352 21.47 5.62 28.19
C ASN A 352 23.01 5.92 28.14
N PRO A 353 23.63 5.95 26.96
CA PRO A 353 23.24 5.20 25.77
C PRO A 353 23.58 3.72 25.95
N LYS A 354 22.75 2.85 25.39
CA LYS A 354 23.16 1.47 25.14
C LYS A 354 23.49 1.30 23.67
N THR A 355 24.68 0.80 23.39
CA THR A 355 25.18 0.57 22.04
C THR A 355 24.77 -0.81 21.54
N TYR A 356 24.41 -0.85 20.27
CA TYR A 356 24.06 -2.03 19.50
C TYR A 356 24.90 -2.04 18.24
#